data_AF-A0A3D3P4R0-F1
#
_entry.id   AF-A0A3D3P4R0-F1
#
_cell.length_a   1.000
_cell.length_b   1.000
_cell.length_c   1.000
_cell.angle_alpha   90.00
_cell.angle_beta   90.00
_cell.angle_gamma   90.00
#
_symmetry.space_group_name_H-M   'P 1'
#
loop_
_entity.id
_entity.type
_entity.pdbx_description
1 polymer ?
#
loop_
_entity_poly.entity_id
_entity_poly.type
_entity_poly.pdbx_seq_one_letter_code
_entity_poly.pdbx_strand_id
1 'polypeptide(L)'
;MNFVKEPKVERSNKSGFSLIELLVVVSIIVILAGITIGVMSSVNAKRDISTTSKNIGMVRTKLEEYYNEQNFYPVGQDATSACVYKALSGDPTGQGANPTET
;
A
#
# COMPACT_ATOMS: atom_id res chain seq x y z
N MET A 1 -2.75 28.45 71.29
CA MET A 1 -2.79 28.67 69.83
C MET A 1 -2.56 27.33 69.13
N ASN A 2 -3.33 27.04 68.08
CA ASN A 2 -3.34 25.76 67.36
C ASN A 2 -2.05 25.54 66.55
N PHE A 3 -1.50 24.33 66.58
CA PHE A 3 -0.36 23.92 65.76
C PHE A 3 -0.86 23.50 64.37
N VAL A 4 -0.53 24.29 63.35
CA VAL A 4 -0.77 23.93 61.94
C VAL A 4 0.29 22.91 61.53
N LYS A 5 -0.14 21.71 61.14
CA LYS A 5 0.75 20.64 60.65
C LYS A 5 1.04 20.86 59.17
N GLU A 6 2.32 21.00 58.84
CA GLU A 6 2.82 21.16 57.47
C GLU A 6 2.38 19.97 56.58
N PRO A 7 1.87 20.22 55.35
CA PRO A 7 1.51 19.15 54.43
C PRO A 7 2.76 18.42 53.95
N LYS A 8 2.86 17.13 54.28
CA LYS A 8 3.93 16.25 53.81
C LYS A 8 3.69 15.96 52.33
N VAL A 9 4.42 16.64 51.44
CA VAL A 9 4.38 16.39 49.99
C VAL A 9 5.01 15.02 49.71
N GLU A 10 4.16 14.00 49.51
CA GLU A 10 4.63 12.69 49.06
C GLU A 10 5.03 12.78 47.58
N ARG A 11 6.34 12.65 47.30
CA ARG A 11 6.80 12.49 45.92
C ARG A 11 6.35 11.13 45.43
N SER A 12 5.34 11.11 44.55
CA SER A 12 5.02 9.94 43.73
C SER A 12 6.25 9.62 42.88
N ASN A 13 6.95 8.54 43.22
CA ASN A 13 8.12 8.09 42.49
C ASN A 13 7.64 7.44 41.19
N LYS A 14 7.47 8.24 40.14
CA LYS A 14 7.13 7.72 38.82
C LYS A 14 8.36 7.00 38.27
N SER A 15 8.29 5.68 38.18
CA SER A 15 9.32 4.87 37.53
C SER A 15 9.39 5.25 36.04
N GLY A 16 10.53 5.80 35.61
CA GLY A 16 10.85 6.02 34.20
C GLY A 16 11.48 4.78 33.56
N PHE A 17 11.48 4.74 32.22
CA PHE A 17 12.13 3.70 31.43
C PHE A 17 13.66 3.78 31.61
N SER A 18 14.32 2.62 31.68
CA SER A 18 15.77 2.51 31.74
C SER A 18 16.40 2.68 30.36
N LEU A 19 17.62 3.23 30.31
CA LEU A 19 18.40 3.33 29.08
C LEU A 19 18.67 1.95 28.47
N ILE A 20 18.85 0.92 29.29
CA ILE A 20 19.04 -0.44 28.79
C ILE A 20 17.76 -0.99 28.14
N GLU A 21 16.59 -0.64 28.66
CA GLU A 21 15.31 -1.08 28.10
C GLU A 21 15.10 -0.43 26.72
N LEU A 22 15.41 0.86 26.58
CA LEU A 22 15.36 1.53 25.28
C LEU A 22 16.36 0.92 24.28
N LEU A 23 17.57 0.59 24.73
CA LEU A 23 18.62 0.02 23.89
C LEU A 23 18.27 -1.38 23.36
N VAL A 24 17.64 -2.22 24.20
CA VAL A 24 17.13 -3.54 23.77
C VAL A 24 15.99 -3.39 22.76
N VAL A 25 15.10 -2.42 22.92
CA VAL A 25 13.99 -2.20 21.99
C VAL A 25 14.50 -1.78 20.61
N VAL A 26 15.38 -0.79 20.52
CA VAL A 26 15.90 -0.33 19.22
C VAL A 26 16.74 -1.39 18.53
N SER A 27 17.47 -2.22 19.28
CA SER A 27 18.24 -3.32 18.70
C SER A 27 17.35 -4.40 18.09
N ILE A 28 16.22 -4.74 18.72
CA ILE A 28 15.22 -5.65 18.14
C ILE A 28 14.61 -5.04 16.87
N ILE A 29 14.25 -3.75 16.88
CA ILE A 29 13.67 -3.06 15.71
C ILE A 29 14.64 -3.09 14.52
N VAL A 30 15.94 -2.85 14.73
CA VAL A 30 16.96 -2.88 13.67
C VAL A 30 17.10 -4.27 13.05
N ILE A 31 17.08 -5.33 13.86
CA ILE A 31 17.15 -6.72 13.38
C ILE A 31 15.92 -7.04 12.50
N LEU A 32 14.71 -6.72 12.99
CA LEU A 32 13.48 -6.97 12.25
C LEU A 32 13.41 -6.15 10.95
N ALA A 33 13.85 -4.88 10.98
CA ALA A 33 13.90 -4.02 9.81
C ALA A 33 14.85 -4.58 8.73
N GLY A 34 16.03 -5.06 9.12
CA GLY A 34 17.00 -5.65 8.20
C GLY A 34 16.45 -6.86 7.45
N ILE A 35 15.78 -7.78 8.15
CA ILE A 35 15.17 -8.98 7.54
C ILE A 35 14.05 -8.58 6.58
N THR A 36 13.21 -7.62 6.98
CA THR A 36 12.02 -7.20 6.21
C THR A 36 12.39 -6.61 4.84
N ILE A 37 13.44 -5.79 4.78
CA ILE A 37 13.87 -5.15 3.52
C ILE A 37 14.34 -6.19 2.49
N GLY A 38 15.06 -7.24 2.93
CA GLY A 38 15.57 -8.27 2.02
C GLY A 38 14.48 -9.04 1.28
N VAL A 39 13.33 -9.27 1.93
CA VAL A 39 12.21 -10.04 1.35
C VAL A 39 11.33 -9.18 0.42
N MET A 40 11.34 -7.86 0.61
CA MET A 40 10.47 -6.92 -0.12
C MET A 40 10.65 -6.99 -1.64
N SER A 41 11.88 -7.16 -2.14
CA SER A 41 12.17 -7.22 -3.58
C SER A 41 11.44 -8.39 -4.27
N SER A 42 11.50 -9.58 -3.69
CA SER A 42 10.82 -10.77 -4.23
C SER A 42 9.29 -10.66 -4.13
N VAL A 43 8.78 -10.04 -3.06
CA VAL A 43 7.34 -9.77 -2.90
C VAL A 43 6.85 -8.81 -3.97
N ASN A 44 7.59 -7.74 -4.25
CA ASN A 44 7.25 -6.77 -5.30
C ASN A 44 7.22 -7.44 -6.68
N ALA A 45 8.24 -8.22 -7.03
CA ALA A 45 8.26 -8.95 -8.30
C ALA A 45 7.04 -9.88 -8.45
N LYS A 46 6.70 -10.63 -7.39
CA LYS A 46 5.51 -11.50 -7.38
C LYS A 46 4.21 -10.71 -7.50
N ARG A 47 4.12 -9.56 -6.83
CA ARG A 47 2.97 -8.63 -6.90
C ARG A 47 2.80 -8.11 -8.33
N ASP A 48 3.88 -7.71 -8.99
CA ASP A 48 3.83 -7.13 -10.33
C ASP A 48 3.44 -8.19 -11.37
N ILE A 49 3.97 -9.42 -11.25
CA ILE A 49 3.52 -10.56 -12.06
C ILE A 49 2.03 -10.84 -11.84
N SER A 50 1.58 -10.92 -10.59
CA SER A 50 0.17 -11.17 -10.26
C SER A 50 -0.75 -10.08 -10.81
N THR A 51 -0.33 -8.81 -10.72
CA THR A 51 -1.07 -7.67 -11.24
C THR A 51 -1.17 -7.73 -12.76
N THR A 52 -0.05 -8.03 -13.43
CA THR A 52 -0.01 -8.20 -14.89
C THR A 52 -0.93 -9.33 -15.35
N SER A 53 -0.90 -10.49 -14.69
CA SER A 53 -1.80 -11.61 -15.01
C SER A 53 -3.28 -11.25 -14.85
N LYS A 54 -3.63 -10.49 -13.80
CA LYS A 54 -5.00 -9.99 -13.60
C LYS A 54 -5.42 -9.04 -14.71
N ASN A 55 -4.56 -8.09 -15.07
CA ASN A 55 -4.83 -7.12 -16.13
C ASN A 55 -5.06 -7.82 -17.47
N ILE A 56 -4.24 -8.82 -17.82
CA ILE A 56 -4.43 -9.64 -19.03
C ILE A 56 -5.79 -10.36 -18.99
N GLY A 57 -6.17 -10.94 -17.84
CA GLY A 57 -7.47 -11.58 -17.67
C GLY A 57 -8.65 -10.62 -17.85
N MET A 58 -8.53 -9.39 -17.33
CA MET A 58 -9.52 -8.33 -17.54
C MET A 58 -9.65 -7.95 -19.01
N VAL A 59 -8.51 -7.76 -19.71
CA VAL A 59 -8.50 -7.46 -21.15
C VAL A 59 -9.23 -8.56 -21.91
N ARG A 60 -8.88 -9.82 -21.65
CA ARG A 60 -9.50 -10.97 -22.28
C ARG A 60 -11.02 -11.00 -22.08
N THR A 61 -11.46 -10.80 -20.84
CA THR A 61 -12.90 -10.78 -20.50
C THR A 61 -13.63 -9.69 -21.31
N LYS A 62 -13.04 -8.50 -21.41
CA LYS A 62 -13.61 -7.39 -22.17
C LYS A 62 -13.61 -7.62 -23.68
N LEU A 63 -12.60 -8.30 -24.22
CA LEU A 63 -12.58 -8.69 -25.63
C LEU A 63 -13.63 -9.76 -25.94
N GLU A 64 -13.83 -10.72 -25.04
CA GLU A 64 -14.88 -11.73 -25.16
C GLU A 64 -16.29 -11.09 -25.11
N GLU A 65 -16.50 -10.12 -24.20
CA GLU A 65 -17.73 -9.31 -24.14
C GLU A 65 -18.00 -8.58 -25.47
N TYR A 66 -16.99 -7.89 -26.01
CA TYR A 66 -17.11 -7.20 -27.30
C TYR A 66 -17.43 -8.17 -28.45
N TYR A 67 -16.77 -9.33 -28.51
CA TYR A 67 -17.03 -10.33 -29.54
C TYR A 67 -18.47 -10.84 -29.48
N ASN A 68 -19.03 -11.04 -28.29
CA ASN A 68 -20.41 -11.47 -28.13
C ASN A 68 -21.43 -10.45 -28.66
N GLU A 69 -21.09 -9.16 -28.61
CA GLU A 69 -21.95 -8.07 -29.12
C GLU A 69 -21.77 -7.84 -30.62
N GLN A 70 -20.52 -7.81 -31.08
CA GLN A 70 -20.17 -7.35 -32.43
C GLN A 70 -19.88 -8.49 -33.41
N ASN A 71 -19.73 -9.73 -32.93
CA ASN A 71 -19.36 -10.94 -33.70
C ASN A 71 -17.98 -10.87 -34.38
N PHE A 72 -17.14 -9.91 -34.01
CA PHE A 72 -15.73 -9.82 -34.40
C PHE A 72 -14.90 -9.24 -33.26
N TYR A 73 -13.60 -9.52 -33.24
CA TYR A 73 -12.67 -8.88 -32.30
C TYR A 73 -12.23 -7.52 -32.85
N PRO A 74 -11.93 -6.53 -31.99
CA PRO A 74 -11.41 -5.24 -32.44
C PRO A 74 -10.14 -5.43 -33.28
N VAL A 75 -10.17 -4.98 -34.54
CA VAL A 75 -9.03 -5.06 -35.48
C VAL A 75 -8.76 -3.69 -36.09
N GLY A 76 -7.49 -3.36 -36.34
CA GLY A 76 -7.10 -2.12 -37.03
C GLY A 76 -6.87 -0.91 -36.11
N GLN A 77 -7.01 0.31 -36.68
CA GLN A 77 -6.75 1.60 -36.03
C GLN A 77 -7.61 1.84 -34.77
N ASP A 78 -8.76 1.18 -34.66
CA ASP A 78 -9.68 1.24 -33.51
C ASP A 78 -9.25 0.35 -32.33
N ALA A 79 -8.21 -0.47 -32.51
CA ALA A 79 -7.60 -1.31 -31.49
C ALA A 79 -6.18 -0.82 -31.13
N THR A 80 -5.97 0.50 -31.09
CA THR A 80 -4.71 1.08 -30.64
C THR A 80 -4.50 0.85 -29.14
N SER A 81 -3.24 0.70 -28.73
CA SER A 81 -2.88 0.54 -27.31
C SER A 81 -3.40 1.69 -26.44
N ALA A 82 -3.61 2.87 -26.99
CA ALA A 82 -4.20 4.03 -26.30
C ALA A 82 -5.71 3.87 -25.99
N CYS A 83 -6.52 3.35 -26.92
CA CYS A 83 -7.95 3.15 -26.66
C CYS A 83 -8.19 1.95 -25.73
N VAL A 84 -7.41 0.88 -25.89
CA VAL A 84 -7.43 -0.29 -24.99
C VAL A 84 -6.95 0.10 -23.58
N TYR A 85 -5.90 0.93 -23.47
CA TYR A 85 -5.42 1.45 -22.19
C TYR A 85 -6.50 2.28 -21.49
N LYS A 86 -7.14 3.24 -22.17
CA LYS A 86 -8.22 4.08 -21.60
C LYS A 86 -9.42 3.27 -21.10
N ALA A 87 -9.82 2.23 -21.83
CA ALA A 87 -10.97 1.40 -21.45
C ALA A 87 -10.69 0.52 -20.24
N LEU A 88 -9.42 0.13 -20.01
CA LEU A 88 -9.02 -0.81 -18.95
C LEU A 88 -8.43 -0.14 -17.72
N SER A 89 -7.82 1.04 -17.85
CA SER A 89 -7.20 1.76 -16.74
C SER A 89 -8.22 2.44 -15.83
N GLY A 90 -9.48 2.57 -16.26
CA GLY A 90 -10.47 3.41 -15.58
C GLY A 90 -10.08 4.90 -15.54
N ASP A 91 -8.99 5.27 -16.23
CA ASP A 91 -8.52 6.63 -16.43
C ASP A 91 -8.92 7.08 -17.84
N PRO A 92 -10.05 7.80 -17.99
CA PRO A 92 -10.52 8.27 -19.30
C PRO A 92 -9.59 9.30 -19.94
N THR A 93 -8.65 9.87 -19.19
CA THR A 93 -7.71 10.89 -19.66
C THR A 93 -6.46 10.29 -20.28
N GLY A 94 -6.06 9.09 -19.85
CA GLY A 94 -4.86 8.39 -20.34
C GLY A 94 -3.55 9.07 -19.90
N GLN A 95 -3.59 9.87 -18.84
CA GLN A 95 -2.45 10.63 -18.31
C GLN A 95 -1.88 10.03 -17.01
N GLY A 96 -2.45 8.92 -16.52
CA GLY A 96 -2.00 8.30 -15.27
C GLY A 96 -2.44 9.07 -14.02
N ALA A 97 -3.43 9.97 -14.16
CA ALA A 97 -4.06 10.63 -13.03
C ALA A 97 -5.07 9.66 -12.41
N ASN A 98 -4.94 9.41 -11.09
CA ASN A 98 -5.95 8.64 -10.36
C ASN A 98 -7.32 9.31 -10.54
N PRO A 99 -8.42 8.55 -10.76
CA PRO A 99 -9.76 9.12 -10.94
C PRO A 99 -10.38 9.67 -9.64
N THR A 100 -9.58 10.20 -8.71
CA THR A 100 -10.07 10.77 -7.44
C THR A 100 -9.23 11.97 -7.04
N GLU A 101 -9.49 13.10 -7.71
CA GLU A 101 -9.38 14.43 -7.11
C GLU A 101 -10.76 15.09 -7.10
N THR A 102 -11.70 14.44 -6.42
CA THR A 102 -12.84 15.06 -5.73
C THR A 102 -13.05 14.31 -4.42
#